data_AF-A0A7S3WU20-F1
#
_entry.id   AF-A0A7S3WU20-F1
#
_cell.length_a   1.000
_cell.length_b   1.000
_cell.length_c   1.000
_cell.angle_alpha   90.00
_cell.angle_beta   90.00
_cell.angle_gamma   90.00
#
_symmetry.space_group_name_H-M   'P 1'
#
loop_
_entity.id
_entity.type
_entity.pdbx_description
1 polymer ?
#
loop_
_entity_poly.entity_id
_entity_poly.type
_entity_poly.pdbx_seq_one_letter_code
_entity_poly.pdbx_strand_id
1 'polypeptide(L)'
;APHAQGQQRPAQRAGAVASVAQPQKATWSGTTAVSVVAPGAGTRANGSVYSSLGGVPDFQVEVAGHSGAAYDCYPENWRQGRRGQNLESFASELLQQGIVDSKNLLVFGSRGGQVVLPYLWRCRGNAVPPAVVINGGCASKLPTPTRWPEAAVTFLLLGGKDHFAQGLSEQAYLAQSKSHVPPSNRTTAILLVNEMEHMPQPQLLECILQPMMRAVLAWKKTGAASVQDLGRIREGLQKA
;
A
#
# COMPACT_ATOMS: atom_id res chain seq x y z
N ALA A 1 -54.19 38.19 5.61
CA ALA A 1 -53.19 38.67 6.58
C ALA A 1 -52.41 37.47 7.13
N PRO A 2 -51.08 37.52 7.29
CA PRO A 2 -50.04 38.03 6.38
C PRO A 2 -49.33 36.89 5.61
N HIS A 3 -48.75 37.27 4.47
CA HIS A 3 -47.90 36.45 3.58
C HIS A 3 -46.53 36.17 4.21
N ALA A 4 -46.10 34.90 4.22
CA ALA A 4 -44.73 34.51 4.50
C ALA A 4 -43.91 34.47 3.19
N GLN A 5 -42.96 35.40 3.07
CA GLN A 5 -42.02 35.50 1.96
C GLN A 5 -40.99 34.36 2.01
N GLY A 6 -40.95 33.56 0.94
CA GLY A 6 -39.90 32.57 0.71
C GLY A 6 -38.58 33.24 0.32
N GLN A 7 -37.57 33.12 1.18
CA GLN A 7 -36.19 33.50 0.86
C GLN A 7 -35.57 32.45 -0.07
N GLN A 8 -35.32 32.83 -1.32
CA GLN A 8 -34.52 32.06 -2.27
C GLN A 8 -33.04 32.12 -1.87
N ARG A 9 -32.41 30.94 -1.72
CA ARG A 9 -30.96 30.82 -1.50
C ARG A 9 -30.21 31.06 -2.82
N PRO A 10 -29.08 31.79 -2.81
CA PRO A 10 -28.28 31.99 -4.01
C PRO A 10 -27.57 30.70 -4.43
N ALA A 11 -27.58 30.44 -5.73
CA ALA A 11 -26.89 29.35 -6.39
C ALA A 11 -25.38 29.44 -6.12
N GLN A 12 -24.81 28.39 -5.52
CA GLN A 12 -23.38 28.24 -5.31
C GLN A 12 -22.70 28.05 -6.68
N ARG A 13 -21.75 28.94 -6.97
CA ARG A 13 -20.90 28.90 -8.18
C ARG A 13 -20.06 27.62 -8.18
N ALA A 14 -20.08 26.92 -9.31
CA ALA A 14 -19.20 25.81 -9.61
C ALA A 14 -17.72 26.25 -9.47
N GLY A 15 -17.02 25.62 -8.53
CA GLY A 15 -15.59 25.85 -8.30
C GLY A 15 -14.76 25.35 -9.47
N ALA A 16 -13.79 26.16 -9.88
CA ALA A 16 -12.81 25.83 -10.90
C ALA A 16 -12.05 24.55 -10.53
N VAL A 17 -12.03 23.60 -11.47
CA VAL A 17 -11.28 22.35 -11.34
C VAL A 17 -9.79 22.70 -11.45
N ALA A 18 -9.04 22.50 -10.36
CA ALA A 18 -7.61 22.72 -10.34
C ALA A 18 -6.92 21.85 -11.41
N SER A 19 -6.15 22.51 -12.28
CA SER A 19 -5.31 21.89 -13.30
C SER A 19 -4.37 20.86 -12.65
N VAL A 20 -4.59 19.58 -12.94
CA VAL A 20 -3.71 18.49 -12.52
C VAL A 20 -2.40 18.64 -13.27
N ALA A 21 -1.34 19.03 -12.56
CA ALA A 21 -0.01 19.17 -13.13
C ALA A 21 0.43 17.85 -13.80
N GLN A 22 0.99 17.95 -15.01
CA GLN A 22 1.50 16.79 -15.71
C GLN A 22 2.67 16.16 -14.93
N PRO A 23 2.74 14.83 -14.82
CA PRO A 23 3.79 14.15 -14.08
C PRO A 23 5.14 14.42 -14.76
N GLN A 24 6.02 15.15 -14.07
CA GLN A 24 7.39 15.33 -14.50
C GLN A 24 8.10 13.98 -14.56
N LYS A 25 8.84 13.73 -15.64
CA LYS A 25 9.70 12.55 -15.78
C LYS A 25 10.82 12.64 -14.74
N ALA A 26 10.65 11.93 -13.63
CA ALA A 26 11.66 11.87 -12.57
C ALA A 26 12.91 11.12 -13.08
N THR A 27 14.02 11.85 -13.25
CA THR A 27 15.35 11.28 -13.47
C THR A 27 15.96 10.96 -12.12
N TRP A 28 15.93 9.68 -11.72
CA TRP A 28 16.46 9.22 -10.44
C TRP A 28 17.97 8.99 -10.53
N SER A 29 18.76 10.02 -10.22
CA SER A 29 20.18 9.88 -9.90
C SER A 29 20.35 10.04 -8.39
N GLY A 30 20.10 8.98 -7.63
CA GLY A 30 20.18 9.02 -6.18
C GLY A 30 19.68 7.74 -5.50
N THR A 31 19.91 7.66 -4.19
CA THR A 31 19.39 6.63 -3.29
C THR A 31 17.86 6.56 -3.39
N THR A 32 17.29 5.36 -3.41
CA THR A 32 15.84 5.15 -3.44
C THR A 32 15.25 5.44 -2.07
N ALA A 33 14.41 6.48 -1.98
CA ALA A 33 13.68 6.82 -0.77
C ALA A 33 12.47 5.90 -0.59
N VAL A 34 12.43 5.18 0.53
CA VAL A 34 11.43 4.17 0.87
C VAL A 34 10.72 4.58 2.14
N SER A 35 9.38 4.54 2.14
CA SER A 35 8.60 4.69 3.37
C SER A 35 7.87 3.39 3.71
N VAL A 36 8.11 2.90 4.92
CA VAL A 36 7.37 1.79 5.52
C VAL A 36 6.25 2.38 6.37
N VAL A 37 5.01 2.17 5.96
CA VAL A 37 3.84 2.80 6.57
C VAL A 37 3.31 1.94 7.71
N ALA A 38 3.38 2.46 8.94
CA ALA A 38 2.88 1.82 10.15
C ALA A 38 1.53 2.42 10.58
N PRO A 39 0.64 1.63 11.21
CA PRO A 39 0.79 0.27 11.69
C PRO A 39 0.65 -0.77 10.57
N GLY A 40 1.32 -1.90 10.74
CA GLY A 40 1.29 -3.01 9.78
C GLY A 40 2.68 -3.39 9.31
N ALA A 41 2.75 -4.16 8.22
CA ALA A 41 3.99 -4.69 7.64
C ALA A 41 4.91 -5.43 8.64
N GLY A 42 4.39 -5.81 9.80
CA GLY A 42 5.20 -6.30 10.91
C GLY A 42 6.20 -5.29 11.45
N THR A 43 6.05 -3.97 11.30
CA THR A 43 7.03 -2.96 11.75
C THR A 43 7.49 -3.11 13.20
N ARG A 44 6.62 -3.59 14.10
CA ARG A 44 6.98 -3.89 15.49
C ARG A 44 7.86 -5.15 15.64
N ALA A 45 7.53 -6.22 14.93
CA ALA A 45 8.22 -7.51 15.06
C ALA A 45 9.46 -7.63 14.16
N ASN A 46 9.41 -6.96 13.01
CA ASN A 46 10.39 -7.01 11.92
C ASN A 46 11.16 -5.68 11.80
N GLY A 47 11.23 -4.90 12.88
CA GLY A 47 11.96 -3.62 12.91
C GLY A 47 13.45 -3.78 12.54
N SER A 48 14.07 -4.90 12.94
CA SER A 48 15.44 -5.24 12.56
C SER A 48 15.59 -5.41 11.05
N VAL A 49 14.62 -6.03 10.38
CA VAL A 49 14.63 -6.22 8.91
C VAL A 49 14.65 -4.86 8.21
N TYR A 50 13.79 -3.93 8.64
CA TYR A 50 13.74 -2.57 8.08
C TYR A 50 15.01 -1.77 8.37
N SER A 51 15.59 -1.92 9.56
CA SER A 51 16.87 -1.31 9.92
C SER A 51 18.01 -1.82 9.03
N SER A 52 18.10 -3.14 8.85
CA SER A 52 19.09 -3.77 7.96
C SER A 52 18.93 -3.32 6.51
N LEU A 53 17.70 -3.17 6.02
CA LEU A 53 17.43 -2.62 4.69
C LEU A 53 17.89 -1.16 4.54
N GLY A 54 17.81 -0.36 5.61
CA GLY A 54 18.33 1.01 5.63
C GLY A 54 19.86 1.09 5.56
N GLY A 55 20.57 -0.01 5.84
CA GLY A 55 22.02 -0.12 5.65
C GLY A 55 22.43 -0.46 4.21
N VAL A 56 21.49 -0.77 3.32
CA VAL A 56 21.78 -1.07 1.90
C VAL A 56 22.02 0.26 1.17
N PRO A 57 23.17 0.45 0.47
CA PRO A 57 23.54 1.74 -0.13
C PRO A 57 22.50 2.37 -1.08
N ASP A 58 21.69 1.52 -1.73
CA ASP A 58 20.68 1.95 -2.70
C ASP A 58 19.36 2.39 -2.06
N PHE A 59 19.16 2.19 -0.74
CA PHE A 59 17.90 2.45 -0.05
C PHE A 59 18.07 3.41 1.13
N GLN A 60 17.16 4.38 1.21
CA GLN A 60 16.93 5.20 2.39
C GLN A 60 15.57 4.80 2.95
N VAL A 61 15.56 3.99 4.01
CA VAL A 61 14.34 3.43 4.60
C VAL A 61 13.92 4.24 5.81
N GLU A 62 12.68 4.73 5.79
CA GLU A 62 12.07 5.44 6.92
C GLU A 62 10.73 4.79 7.28
N VAL A 63 10.46 4.64 8.58
CA VAL A 63 9.16 4.19 9.05
C VAL A 63 8.28 5.41 9.31
N ALA A 64 7.17 5.52 8.58
CA ALA A 64 6.18 6.56 8.80
C ALA A 64 5.11 6.05 9.77
N GLY A 65 5.05 6.66 10.96
CA GLY A 65 4.10 6.29 12.01
C GLY A 65 4.57 5.16 12.92
N HIS A 66 3.68 4.67 13.79
CA HIS A 66 3.96 3.55 14.69
C HIS A 66 2.68 2.82 15.15
N SER A 67 2.84 1.58 15.61
CA SER A 67 1.74 0.82 16.23
C SER A 67 1.32 1.43 17.57
N GLY A 68 0.03 1.34 17.89
CA GLY A 68 -0.54 1.88 19.14
C GLY A 68 -0.70 3.40 19.16
N ALA A 69 -0.42 4.10 18.06
CA ALA A 69 -0.74 5.51 17.92
C ALA A 69 -2.26 5.75 18.03
N ALA A 70 -2.68 6.98 18.33
CA ALA A 70 -4.11 7.30 18.44
C ALA A 70 -4.89 7.04 17.14
N TYR A 71 -4.22 7.12 15.99
CA TYR A 71 -4.78 6.82 14.68
C TYR A 71 -4.78 5.31 14.33
N ASP A 72 -4.19 4.44 15.17
CA ASP A 72 -4.08 2.99 14.94
C ASP A 72 -5.44 2.27 15.16
N CYS A 73 -6.44 2.67 14.40
CA CYS A 73 -7.77 2.09 14.36
C CYS A 73 -8.41 2.28 12.98
N TYR A 74 -9.40 1.45 12.65
CA TYR A 74 -10.09 1.55 11.37
C TYR A 74 -11.01 2.79 11.31
N PRO A 75 -11.33 3.29 10.10
CA PRO A 75 -12.26 4.39 9.93
C PRO A 75 -13.71 3.97 10.24
N GLU A 76 -14.58 4.96 10.45
CA GLU A 76 -15.96 4.83 10.98
C GLU A 76 -16.85 3.83 10.22
N ASN A 77 -16.63 3.64 8.91
CA ASN A 77 -17.37 2.68 8.09
C ASN A 77 -16.95 1.21 8.29
N TRP A 78 -15.96 0.93 9.14
CA TRP A 78 -15.54 -0.41 9.50
C TRP A 78 -16.19 -0.88 10.80
N ARG A 79 -16.23 -2.20 11.00
CA ARG A 79 -16.59 -2.77 12.31
C ARG A 79 -15.58 -2.31 13.35
N GLN A 80 -16.06 -1.71 14.44
CA GLN A 80 -15.23 -1.07 15.49
C GLN A 80 -14.39 0.11 14.97
N GLY A 81 -14.82 0.71 13.86
CA GLY A 81 -14.25 1.94 13.35
C GLY A 81 -14.43 3.13 14.30
N ARG A 82 -13.56 4.12 14.16
CA ARG A 82 -13.62 5.37 14.95
C ARG A 82 -13.68 6.58 14.03
N ARG A 83 -14.48 7.57 14.39
CA ARG A 83 -14.50 8.90 13.75
C ARG A 83 -13.33 9.76 14.21
N GLY A 84 -12.79 10.60 13.33
CA GLY A 84 -11.66 11.49 13.65
C GLY A 84 -10.31 10.80 13.43
N GLN A 85 -9.50 10.67 14.48
CA GLN A 85 -8.17 10.06 14.39
C GLN A 85 -8.27 8.54 14.14
N ASN A 86 -7.88 8.12 12.94
CA ASN A 86 -7.87 6.74 12.47
C ASN A 86 -6.88 6.59 11.29
N LEU A 87 -6.78 5.40 10.71
CA LEU A 87 -5.87 5.13 9.59
C LEU A 87 -6.15 5.98 8.33
N GLU A 88 -7.39 6.41 8.13
CA GLU A 88 -7.76 7.29 7.02
C GLU A 88 -7.28 8.73 7.25
N SER A 89 -7.45 9.26 8.48
CA SER A 89 -6.88 10.57 8.82
C SER A 89 -5.36 10.56 8.77
N PHE A 90 -4.72 9.45 9.16
CA PHE A 90 -3.27 9.27 9.03
C PHE A 90 -2.83 9.25 7.57
N ALA A 91 -3.55 8.55 6.69
CA ALA A 91 -3.29 8.58 5.25
C ALA A 91 -3.37 10.01 4.67
N SER A 92 -4.34 10.79 5.14
CA SER A 92 -4.46 12.21 4.79
C SER A 92 -3.26 13.03 5.28
N GLU A 93 -2.79 12.79 6.49
CA GLU A 93 -1.61 13.46 7.05
C GLU A 93 -0.35 13.16 6.26
N LEU A 94 -0.12 11.90 5.85
CA LEU A 94 1.02 11.52 5.01
C LEU A 94 1.04 12.28 3.67
N LEU A 95 -0.13 12.54 3.08
CA LEU A 95 -0.26 13.37 1.87
C LEU A 95 0.03 14.84 2.16
N GLN A 96 -0.50 15.39 3.26
CA GLN A 96 -0.31 16.79 3.63
C GLN A 96 1.16 17.10 3.96
N GLN A 97 1.88 16.16 4.56
CA GLN A 97 3.30 16.28 4.87
C GLN A 97 4.22 16.03 3.66
N GLY A 98 3.66 15.70 2.48
CA GLY A 98 4.45 15.38 1.29
C GLY A 98 5.25 14.08 1.40
N ILE A 99 4.96 13.22 2.39
CA ILE A 99 5.66 11.94 2.56
C ILE A 99 5.40 11.05 1.34
N VAL A 100 4.17 10.98 0.84
CA VAL A 100 3.87 10.12 -0.32
C VAL A 100 4.59 10.60 -1.58
N ASP A 101 4.62 11.92 -1.80
CA ASP A 101 5.16 12.52 -3.02
C ASP A 101 6.71 12.57 -3.02
N SER A 102 7.34 12.47 -1.84
CA SER A 102 8.80 12.47 -1.69
C SER A 102 9.45 11.08 -1.74
N LYS A 103 8.66 10.01 -1.95
CA LYS A 103 9.15 8.62 -1.88
C LYS A 103 9.09 7.93 -3.24
N ASN A 104 10.06 7.04 -3.45
CA ASN A 104 10.13 6.18 -4.62
C ASN A 104 9.30 4.91 -4.47
N LEU A 105 9.11 4.45 -3.25
CA LEU A 105 8.45 3.20 -2.93
C LEU A 105 7.78 3.27 -1.56
N LEU A 106 6.63 2.62 -1.45
CA LEU A 106 5.90 2.49 -0.21
C LEU A 106 5.79 1.01 0.18
N VAL A 107 5.97 0.71 1.46
CA VAL A 107 5.74 -0.63 2.04
C VAL A 107 4.58 -0.54 3.01
N PHE A 108 3.59 -1.41 2.83
CA PHE A 108 2.43 -1.53 3.70
C PHE A 108 2.31 -2.95 4.21
N GLY A 109 1.50 -3.14 5.24
CA GLY A 109 0.93 -4.45 5.47
C GLY A 109 -0.30 -4.42 6.35
N SER A 110 -1.04 -5.53 6.38
CA SER A 110 -2.27 -5.68 7.18
C SER A 110 -3.16 -4.41 7.06
N ARG A 111 -3.46 -3.76 8.18
CA ARG A 111 -4.26 -2.53 8.27
C ARG A 111 -3.79 -1.37 7.37
N GLY A 112 -2.49 -1.14 7.25
CA GLY A 112 -1.95 -0.12 6.34
C GLY A 112 -2.30 -0.42 4.87
N GLY A 113 -2.25 -1.70 4.48
CA GLY A 113 -2.66 -2.14 3.15
C GLY A 113 -4.18 -2.09 2.94
N GLN A 114 -4.97 -2.30 3.99
CA GLN A 114 -6.43 -2.29 3.94
C GLN A 114 -7.04 -0.88 3.88
N VAL A 115 -6.40 0.11 4.50
CA VAL A 115 -6.96 1.46 4.64
C VAL A 115 -6.09 2.51 3.95
N VAL A 116 -4.81 2.58 4.32
CA VAL A 116 -3.94 3.69 3.90
C VAL A 116 -3.70 3.64 2.40
N LEU A 117 -3.24 2.52 1.85
CA LEU A 117 -2.98 2.41 0.40
C LEU A 117 -4.24 2.68 -0.46
N PRO A 118 -5.42 2.08 -0.17
CA PRO A 118 -6.66 2.43 -0.86
C PRO A 118 -7.03 3.91 -0.78
N TYR A 119 -6.81 4.56 0.37
CA TYR A 119 -7.01 6.00 0.51
C TYR A 119 -6.08 6.79 -0.42
N LEU A 120 -4.78 6.46 -0.42
CA LEU A 120 -3.81 7.11 -1.30
C LEU A 120 -4.18 6.95 -2.77
N TRP A 121 -4.57 5.75 -3.20
CA TRP A 121 -5.04 5.50 -4.57
C TRP A 121 -6.28 6.30 -4.92
N ARG A 122 -7.23 6.47 -3.99
CA ARG A 122 -8.40 7.31 -4.21
C ARG A 122 -8.02 8.78 -4.43
N CYS A 123 -7.02 9.28 -3.71
CA CYS A 123 -6.57 10.67 -3.78
C CYS A 123 -5.60 10.97 -4.95
N ARG A 124 -4.78 10.00 -5.36
CA ARG A 124 -3.66 10.21 -6.29
C ARG A 124 -3.67 9.28 -7.51
N GLY A 125 -4.48 8.23 -7.51
CA GLY A 125 -4.56 7.26 -8.61
C GLY A 125 -3.19 6.67 -8.96
N ASN A 126 -2.83 6.74 -10.24
CA ASN A 126 -1.56 6.23 -10.78
C ASN A 126 -0.31 7.01 -10.33
N ALA A 127 -0.48 8.17 -9.67
CA ALA A 127 0.62 8.96 -9.13
C ALA A 127 1.16 8.41 -7.79
N VAL A 128 0.44 7.51 -7.12
CA VAL A 128 0.99 6.82 -5.94
C VAL A 128 2.26 6.04 -6.35
N PRO A 129 3.36 6.14 -5.58
CA PRO A 129 4.56 5.35 -5.84
C PRO A 129 4.28 3.84 -5.86
N PRO A 130 5.14 3.04 -6.51
CA PRO A 130 5.10 1.58 -6.42
C PRO A 130 5.00 1.09 -4.97
N ALA A 131 4.20 0.06 -4.75
CA ALA A 131 3.92 -0.45 -3.42
C ALA A 131 4.29 -1.93 -3.26
N VAL A 132 4.89 -2.27 -2.12
CA VAL A 132 4.95 -3.65 -1.62
C VAL A 132 3.91 -3.77 -0.49
N VAL A 133 3.05 -4.79 -0.54
CA VAL A 133 1.99 -5.00 0.45
C VAL A 133 2.12 -6.38 1.06
N ILE A 134 2.50 -6.40 2.33
CA ILE A 134 2.62 -7.61 3.15
C ILE A 134 1.24 -8.00 3.69
N ASN A 135 0.85 -9.25 3.46
CA ASN A 135 -0.48 -9.82 3.70
C ASN A 135 -1.60 -9.15 2.91
N GLY A 136 -1.29 -8.59 1.73
CA GLY A 136 -2.25 -8.26 0.70
C GLY A 136 -3.50 -7.46 1.13
N GLY A 137 -3.41 -6.59 2.14
CA GLY A 137 -4.58 -5.97 2.74
C GLY A 137 -5.53 -5.29 1.75
N CYS A 138 -5.00 -4.68 0.68
CA CYS A 138 -5.77 -4.02 -0.37
C CYS A 138 -6.52 -4.99 -1.31
N ALA A 139 -6.15 -6.28 -1.31
CA ALA A 139 -6.74 -7.35 -2.09
C ALA A 139 -7.57 -8.30 -1.20
N SER A 140 -8.29 -7.72 -0.23
CA SER A 140 -9.20 -8.42 0.68
C SER A 140 -10.63 -7.89 0.53
N LYS A 141 -11.60 -8.53 1.20
CA LYS A 141 -12.98 -8.06 1.24
C LYS A 141 -13.13 -6.87 2.19
N LEU A 142 -12.98 -5.66 1.64
CA LEU A 142 -13.07 -4.41 2.39
C LEU A 142 -14.52 -3.89 2.47
N PRO A 143 -14.93 -3.17 3.54
CA PRO A 143 -16.26 -2.56 3.64
C PRO A 143 -16.56 -1.56 2.51
N THR A 144 -15.54 -0.85 2.03
CA THR A 144 -15.61 0.00 0.86
C THR A 144 -14.67 -0.56 -0.21
N PRO A 145 -15.18 -0.90 -1.40
CA PRO A 145 -14.34 -1.42 -2.47
C PRO A 145 -13.19 -0.48 -2.82
N THR A 146 -11.98 -1.03 -2.94
CA THR A 146 -10.81 -0.28 -3.37
C THR A 146 -10.89 0.03 -4.86
N ARG A 147 -10.78 1.30 -5.23
CA ARG A 147 -10.53 1.70 -6.62
C ARG A 147 -9.05 1.55 -6.94
N TRP A 148 -8.65 0.35 -7.34
CA TRP A 148 -7.28 0.03 -7.70
C TRP A 148 -6.89 0.71 -9.04
N PRO A 149 -5.84 1.54 -9.10
CA PRO A 149 -5.47 2.24 -10.32
C PRO A 149 -4.90 1.30 -11.40
N GLU A 150 -5.25 1.52 -12.66
CA GLU A 150 -4.88 0.62 -13.77
C GLU A 150 -3.36 0.50 -13.97
N ALA A 151 -2.61 1.56 -13.67
CA ALA A 151 -1.15 1.59 -13.81
C ALA A 151 -0.43 1.62 -12.44
N ALA A 152 -1.13 1.26 -11.35
CA ALA A 152 -0.47 1.06 -10.06
C ALA A 152 0.44 -0.16 -10.13
N VAL A 153 1.74 0.06 -9.85
CA VAL A 153 2.71 -1.02 -9.74
C VAL A 153 2.68 -1.54 -8.31
N THR A 154 2.37 -2.83 -8.13
CA THR A 154 2.18 -3.39 -6.78
C THR A 154 2.71 -4.82 -6.70
N PHE A 155 3.34 -5.16 -5.58
CA PHE A 155 3.72 -6.53 -5.26
C PHE A 155 3.04 -6.95 -3.97
N LEU A 156 2.17 -7.96 -4.06
CA LEU A 156 1.49 -8.55 -2.92
C LEU A 156 2.27 -9.77 -2.42
N LEU A 157 2.59 -9.78 -1.14
CA LEU A 157 3.07 -10.96 -0.42
C LEU A 157 1.92 -11.50 0.42
N LEU A 158 1.48 -12.73 0.17
CA LEU A 158 0.38 -13.39 0.87
C LEU A 158 0.90 -14.58 1.67
N GLY A 159 0.39 -14.76 2.88
CA GLY A 159 0.70 -15.92 3.71
C GLY A 159 -0.36 -17.01 3.59
N GLY A 160 0.04 -18.23 3.27
CA GLY A 160 -0.88 -19.38 3.19
C GLY A 160 -1.48 -19.78 4.53
N LYS A 161 -0.78 -19.48 5.64
CA LYS A 161 -1.26 -19.64 7.02
C LYS A 161 -1.77 -18.35 7.64
N ASP A 162 -2.07 -17.34 6.83
CA ASP A 162 -2.69 -16.11 7.33
C ASP A 162 -4.11 -16.41 7.82
N HIS A 163 -4.36 -16.23 9.12
CA HIS A 163 -5.70 -16.44 9.71
C HIS A 163 -6.76 -15.48 9.14
N PHE A 164 -6.35 -14.38 8.50
CA PHE A 164 -7.25 -13.50 7.75
C PHE A 164 -7.70 -14.08 6.39
N ALA A 165 -7.16 -15.24 5.96
CA ALA A 165 -7.68 -15.99 4.82
C ALA A 165 -9.06 -16.61 5.09
N GLN A 166 -9.62 -16.49 6.30
CA GLN A 166 -10.99 -16.91 6.66
C GLN A 166 -11.27 -18.39 6.38
N GLY A 167 -10.27 -19.25 6.54
CA GLY A 167 -10.39 -20.69 6.31
C GLY A 167 -10.45 -21.10 4.83
N LEU A 168 -10.17 -20.19 3.90
CA LEU A 168 -9.97 -20.55 2.50
C LEU A 168 -8.74 -21.44 2.32
N SER A 169 -8.78 -22.33 1.34
CA SER A 169 -7.56 -23.01 0.87
C SER A 169 -6.60 -22.00 0.23
N GLU A 170 -5.32 -22.36 0.15
CA GLU A 170 -4.28 -21.55 -0.51
C GLU A 170 -4.69 -21.10 -1.92
N GLN A 171 -5.21 -22.01 -2.75
CA GLN A 171 -5.65 -21.68 -4.11
C GLN A 171 -6.87 -20.77 -4.11
N ALA A 172 -7.81 -20.97 -3.19
CA ALA A 172 -9.01 -20.14 -3.07
C ALA A 172 -8.66 -18.74 -2.56
N TYR A 173 -7.74 -18.62 -1.61
CA TYR A 173 -7.23 -17.35 -1.12
C TYR A 173 -6.51 -16.59 -2.23
N LEU A 174 -5.61 -17.25 -2.97
CA LEU A 174 -4.94 -16.66 -4.13
C LEU A 174 -5.94 -16.21 -5.21
N ALA A 175 -6.93 -17.04 -5.53
CA ALA A 175 -7.97 -16.71 -6.51
C ALA A 175 -8.81 -15.51 -6.06
N GLN A 176 -9.18 -15.45 -4.78
CA GLN A 176 -9.89 -14.31 -4.20
C GLN A 176 -9.05 -13.03 -4.29
N SER A 177 -7.78 -13.07 -3.85
CA SER A 177 -6.90 -11.90 -3.94
C SER A 177 -6.71 -11.43 -5.39
N LYS A 178 -6.57 -12.35 -6.35
CA LYS A 178 -6.52 -12.03 -7.79
C LYS A 178 -7.80 -11.34 -8.28
N SER A 179 -8.96 -11.76 -7.80
CA SER A 179 -10.26 -11.17 -8.21
C SER A 179 -10.42 -9.71 -7.80
N HIS A 180 -9.64 -9.24 -6.82
CA HIS A 180 -9.62 -7.84 -6.40
C HIS A 180 -8.69 -6.96 -7.25
N VAL A 181 -7.79 -7.55 -8.05
CA VAL A 181 -6.94 -6.81 -8.98
C VAL A 181 -7.75 -6.58 -10.27
N PRO A 182 -7.90 -5.33 -10.75
CA PRO A 182 -8.61 -5.07 -12.00
C PRO A 182 -7.99 -5.83 -13.16
N PRO A 183 -8.78 -6.44 -14.06
CA PRO A 183 -8.24 -7.13 -15.24
C PRO A 183 -7.38 -6.23 -16.15
N SER A 184 -7.59 -4.90 -16.12
CA SER A 184 -6.78 -3.93 -16.85
C SER A 184 -5.43 -3.65 -16.21
N ASN A 185 -5.22 -3.98 -14.93
CA ASN A 185 -3.95 -3.79 -14.26
C ASN A 185 -2.97 -4.90 -14.65
N ARG A 186 -1.95 -4.54 -15.43
CA ARG A 186 -0.88 -5.45 -15.88
C ARG A 186 0.42 -5.30 -15.08
N THR A 187 0.36 -4.62 -13.94
CA THR A 187 1.52 -4.20 -13.15
C THR A 187 1.47 -4.69 -11.71
N THR A 188 0.69 -5.74 -11.45
CA THR A 188 0.59 -6.38 -10.13
C THR A 188 1.19 -7.77 -10.15
N ALA A 189 2.11 -8.05 -9.23
CA ALA A 189 2.56 -9.40 -8.90
C ALA A 189 1.95 -9.86 -7.57
N ILE A 190 1.69 -11.16 -7.45
CA ILE A 190 1.22 -11.79 -6.23
C ILE A 190 2.09 -13.00 -5.97
N LEU A 191 2.75 -13.02 -4.81
CA LEU A 191 3.48 -14.16 -4.29
C LEU A 191 2.72 -14.71 -3.08
N LEU A 192 2.32 -15.98 -3.18
CA LEU A 192 1.81 -16.74 -2.04
C LEU A 192 2.96 -17.56 -1.46
N VAL A 193 3.21 -17.42 -0.16
CA VAL A 193 4.14 -18.27 0.59
C VAL A 193 3.31 -19.13 1.53
N ASN A 194 3.22 -20.43 1.23
CA ASN A 194 2.31 -21.36 1.90
C ASN A 194 2.52 -21.41 3.42
N GLU A 195 3.77 -21.38 3.85
CA GLU A 195 4.18 -21.51 5.25
C GLU A 195 4.12 -20.20 6.03
N MET A 196 3.95 -19.05 5.35
CA MET A 196 3.95 -17.75 5.99
C MET A 196 2.63 -17.50 6.74
N GLU A 197 2.74 -17.14 8.01
CA GLU A 197 1.62 -16.74 8.86
C GLU A 197 1.25 -15.26 8.64
N HIS A 198 0.27 -14.74 9.38
CA HIS A 198 -0.04 -13.31 9.34
C HIS A 198 1.13 -12.42 9.77
N MET A 199 2.00 -12.89 10.66
CA MET A 199 3.25 -12.20 10.96
C MET A 199 4.36 -12.93 10.21
N PRO A 200 4.90 -12.36 9.12
CA PRO A 200 5.98 -13.01 8.40
C PRO A 200 7.20 -13.19 9.30
N GLN A 201 7.85 -14.33 9.17
CA GLN A 201 9.11 -14.63 9.84
C GLN A 201 10.18 -13.61 9.39
N PRO A 202 11.00 -13.06 10.30
CA PRO A 202 12.04 -12.10 9.94
C PRO A 202 12.98 -12.61 8.83
N GLN A 203 13.42 -13.87 8.91
CA GLN A 203 14.34 -14.50 7.97
C GLN A 203 13.77 -14.55 6.55
N LEU A 204 12.46 -14.83 6.43
CA LEU A 204 11.75 -14.79 5.16
C LEU A 204 11.83 -13.38 4.55
N LEU A 205 11.50 -12.34 5.33
CA LEU A 205 11.52 -10.96 4.84
C LEU A 205 12.94 -10.47 4.51
N GLU A 206 13.94 -10.85 5.30
CA GLU A 206 15.36 -10.55 5.02
C GLU A 206 15.79 -11.10 3.65
N CYS A 207 15.26 -12.26 3.26
CA CYS A 207 15.59 -12.90 1.98
C CYS A 207 14.84 -12.28 0.78
N ILE A 208 13.60 -11.82 0.95
CA ILE A 208 12.73 -11.47 -0.19
C ILE A 208 12.40 -9.98 -0.32
N LEU A 209 12.47 -9.19 0.75
CA LEU A 209 11.92 -7.83 0.72
C LEU A 209 12.77 -6.89 -0.17
N GLN A 210 14.10 -6.96 -0.08
CA GLN A 210 14.99 -6.19 -0.94
C GLN A 210 14.76 -6.48 -2.44
N PRO A 211 14.77 -7.74 -2.93
CA PRO A 211 14.51 -8.01 -4.34
C PRO A 211 13.06 -7.70 -4.76
N MET A 212 12.05 -7.84 -3.88
CA MET A 212 10.69 -7.37 -4.16
C MET A 212 10.65 -5.85 -4.41
N MET A 213 11.33 -5.06 -3.58
CA MET A 213 11.41 -3.61 -3.74
C MET A 213 12.09 -3.21 -5.05
N ARG A 214 13.20 -3.87 -5.40
CA ARG A 214 13.89 -3.67 -6.68
C ARG A 214 12.99 -4.04 -7.86
N ALA A 215 12.25 -5.15 -7.78
CA ALA A 215 11.37 -5.61 -8.83
C ALA A 215 10.28 -4.57 -9.16
N VAL A 216 9.61 -3.98 -8.16
CA VAL A 216 8.55 -2.97 -8.43
C VAL A 216 9.12 -1.65 -8.93
N LEU A 217 10.30 -1.25 -8.48
CA LEU A 217 10.98 -0.04 -8.97
C LEU A 217 11.39 -0.20 -10.44
N ALA A 218 11.99 -1.35 -10.77
CA ALA A 218 12.34 -1.70 -12.14
C ALA A 218 11.08 -1.73 -13.01
N TRP A 219 10.00 -2.37 -12.53
CA TRP A 219 8.73 -2.43 -13.26
C TRP A 219 8.13 -1.05 -13.53
N LYS A 220 8.16 -0.15 -12.55
CA LYS A 220 7.72 1.24 -12.75
C LYS A 220 8.55 1.98 -13.80
N LYS A 221 9.87 1.73 -13.83
CA LYS A 221 10.79 2.38 -14.76
C LYS A 221 10.68 1.85 -16.19
N THR A 222 10.53 0.54 -16.36
CA THR A 222 10.63 -0.13 -17.67
C THR A 222 9.26 -0.49 -18.26
N GLY A 223 8.20 -0.52 -17.44
CA GLY A 223 6.90 -1.06 -17.83
C GLY A 223 6.83 -2.60 -17.82
N ALA A 224 7.90 -3.30 -17.43
CA ALA A 224 7.97 -4.76 -17.40
C ALA A 224 8.57 -5.30 -16.10
N ALA A 225 8.05 -6.43 -15.61
CA ALA A 225 8.57 -7.09 -14.41
C ALA A 225 10.03 -7.55 -14.62
N SER A 226 10.89 -7.28 -13.63
CA SER A 226 12.30 -7.68 -13.66
C SER A 226 12.45 -9.18 -13.41
N VAL A 227 12.72 -9.96 -14.46
CA VAL A 227 12.96 -11.42 -14.36
C VAL A 227 14.11 -11.72 -13.40
N GLN A 228 15.16 -10.90 -13.40
CA GLN A 228 16.30 -11.07 -12.51
C GLN A 228 15.91 -10.93 -11.04
N ASP A 229 15.15 -9.89 -10.69
CA ASP A 229 14.73 -9.68 -9.30
C ASP A 229 13.70 -10.73 -8.86
N LEU A 230 12.80 -11.17 -9.76
CA LEU A 230 11.91 -12.31 -9.49
C LEU A 230 12.69 -13.61 -9.25
N GLY A 231 13.79 -13.83 -10.00
CA GLY A 231 14.70 -14.95 -9.78
C GLY A 231 15.34 -14.92 -8.39
N ARG A 232 15.80 -13.74 -7.95
CA ARG A 232 16.36 -13.54 -6.59
C ARG A 232 15.34 -13.79 -5.49
N ILE A 233 14.08 -13.41 -5.68
CA ILE A 233 13.01 -13.74 -4.72
C ILE A 233 12.88 -15.25 -4.58
N ARG A 234 12.83 -15.99 -5.70
CA ARG A 234 12.76 -17.45 -5.70
C ARG A 234 13.96 -18.09 -5.00
N GLU A 235 15.18 -17.61 -5.27
CA GLU A 235 16.39 -18.08 -4.60
C GLU A 235 16.39 -17.78 -3.10
N GLY A 236 15.87 -16.62 -2.69
CA GLY A 236 15.69 -16.26 -1.29
C GLY A 236 14.72 -17.20 -0.57
N LEU A 237 13.61 -17.55 -1.21
CA LEU A 237 12.62 -18.50 -0.67
C LEU A 237 13.18 -19.91 -0.46
N GLN A 238 14.22 -20.32 -1.19
CA GLN A 238 14.86 -21.62 -1.00
C GLN A 238 15.81 -21.66 0.21
N LYS A 239 16.13 -20.49 0.77
CA LYS A 239 17.07 -20.34 1.90
C LYS A 239 16.36 -20.03 3.23
N ALA A 240 15.12 -19.55 3.15
CA ALA A 240 14.28 -19.20 4.30
C ALA A 240 13.59 -20.44 4.86
#